data_AF-A0A2P5YJ09-F1
#
_entry.id   AF-A0A2P5YJ09-F1
#
_cell.length_a   1.000
_cell.length_b   1.000
_cell.length_c   1.000
_cell.angle_alpha   90.00
_cell.angle_beta   90.00
_cell.angle_gamma   90.00
#
_symmetry.space_group_name_H-M   'P 1'
#
loop_
_entity.id
_entity.type
_entity.pdbx_description
1 polymer ?
#
loop_
_entity_poly.entity_id
_entity_poly.type
_entity_poly.pdbx_seq_one_letter_code
_entity_poly.pdbx_strand_id
1 'polypeptide(L)'
;MEFPYMEAVVGFMILMYLFETYLDLRQHAALKLPTLPKTLEGVISQEKFEKSRAYSLDKSHFHFVHEFVTILIDSAILFFGILPWFWKKSGTFLPLIGLNEENEILHTLSFLAGVMIWSQITDLPFSLYSTFVIEARHGFNKQTIWLFFRDLIKGICLAIVLGPPIVSAIIVIVQHTVIPLQHLVSFGLNLVSRSFEFQAYMYGFFKNKRIVLYDTLIQQCKNDEEIVAVIAHELGHWKLNHTMYSFIAVQADAFAKKLGYGSALRAGLVKLQEENLSAMNTDPWYSAYHYSHPPLVERLAAIDAADKKEE
;
A
#
# COMPACT_ATOMS: atom_id res chain seq x y z
N MET A 1 -7.85 14.27 31.99
CA MET A 1 -7.31 15.01 30.83
C MET A 1 -7.62 14.13 29.62
N GLU A 2 -8.45 14.61 28.70
CA GLU A 2 -8.77 13.84 27.50
C GLU A 2 -7.51 13.68 26.64
N PHE A 3 -7.35 12.53 25.99
CA PHE A 3 -6.19 12.26 25.16
C PHE A 3 -6.22 13.18 23.92
N PRO A 4 -5.10 13.84 23.56
CA PRO A 4 -5.05 14.78 22.43
C PRO A 4 -5.01 14.03 21.09
N TYR A 5 -6.16 13.50 20.66
CA TYR A 5 -6.26 12.65 19.47
C TYR A 5 -5.83 13.36 18.18
N MET A 6 -6.17 14.64 18.01
CA MET A 6 -5.84 15.40 16.81
C MET A 6 -4.32 15.56 16.68
N GLU A 7 -3.66 15.98 17.75
CA GLU A 7 -2.21 16.17 17.80
C GLU A 7 -1.47 14.85 17.63
N ALA A 8 -1.99 13.77 18.22
CA ALA A 8 -1.43 12.44 18.06
C ALA A 8 -1.53 11.94 16.60
N VAL A 9 -2.68 12.12 15.94
CA VAL A 9 -2.89 11.72 14.54
C VAL A 9 -2.01 12.53 13.60
N VAL A 10 -1.98 13.86 13.74
CA VAL A 10 -1.13 14.73 12.92
C VAL A 10 0.35 14.43 13.17
N GLY A 11 0.75 14.23 14.42
CA GLY A 11 2.12 13.87 14.78
C GLY A 11 2.55 12.54 14.15
N PHE A 12 1.69 11.53 14.19
CA PHE A 12 1.95 10.24 13.54
C PHE A 12 2.01 10.37 12.01
N MET A 13 1.10 11.15 11.41
CA MET A 13 1.08 11.39 9.96
C MET A 13 2.38 12.08 9.48
N ILE A 14 2.85 13.10 10.20
CA ILE A 14 4.13 13.77 9.91
C ILE A 14 5.30 12.80 10.09
N LEU A 15 5.29 11.99 11.16
CA LEU A 15 6.33 10.99 11.39
C LEU A 15 6.42 9.98 10.23
N MET A 16 5.27 9.49 9.76
CA MET A 16 5.19 8.58 8.62
C MET A 16 5.69 9.24 7.34
N TYR A 17 5.27 10.48 7.06
CA TYR A 17 5.77 11.25 5.92
C TYR A 17 7.29 11.40 5.95
N LEU A 18 7.89 11.71 7.11
CA LEU A 18 9.34 11.82 7.27
C LEU A 18 10.05 10.47 7.04
N PHE A 19 9.46 9.38 7.52
CA PHE A 19 9.99 8.04 7.32
C PHE A 19 9.95 7.62 5.85
N GLU A 20 8.83 7.82 5.15
CA GLU A 20 8.70 7.51 3.73
C GLU A 20 9.62 8.40 2.89
N THR A 21 9.65 9.71 3.16
CA THR A 21 10.58 10.65 2.50
C THR A 21 12.04 10.22 2.69
N TYR A 22 12.41 9.69 3.86
CA TYR A 22 13.75 9.14 4.08
C TYR A 22 14.03 7.94 3.16
N LEU A 23 13.08 7.02 2.99
CA LEU A 23 13.22 5.90 2.06
C LEU A 23 13.31 6.38 0.61
N ASP A 24 12.47 7.34 0.21
CA ASP A 24 12.51 7.94 -1.12
C ASP A 24 13.84 8.63 -1.41
N LEU A 25 14.42 9.33 -0.43
CA LEU A 25 15.73 9.98 -0.60
C LEU A 25 16.83 8.95 -0.87
N ARG A 26 16.78 7.80 -0.21
CA ARG A 26 17.72 6.69 -0.46
C ARG A 26 17.53 6.13 -1.87
N GLN A 27 16.29 5.88 -2.28
CA GLN A 27 15.98 5.41 -3.62
C GLN A 27 16.42 6.43 -4.68
N HIS A 28 16.14 7.71 -4.46
CA HIS A 28 16.54 8.79 -5.34
C HIS A 28 18.07 8.88 -5.48
N ALA A 29 18.82 8.67 -4.40
CA ALA A 29 20.27 8.56 -4.46
C ALA A 29 20.73 7.33 -5.28
N ALA A 30 20.09 6.18 -5.12
CA ALA A 30 20.37 4.98 -5.90
C ALA A 30 20.08 5.19 -7.41
N LEU A 31 19.00 5.89 -7.74
CA LEU A 31 18.64 6.25 -9.11
C LEU A 31 19.64 7.20 -9.78
N LYS A 32 20.39 8.01 -9.02
CA LYS A 32 21.43 8.90 -9.57
C LYS A 32 22.69 8.16 -9.99
N LEU A 33 22.89 6.92 -9.54
CA LEU A 33 24.08 6.15 -9.87
C LEU A 33 24.11 5.84 -11.38
N PRO A 34 25.19 6.23 -12.11
CA PRO A 34 25.27 6.02 -13.54
C PRO A 34 25.69 4.61 -13.95
N THR A 35 25.95 3.75 -12.97
CA THR A 35 26.41 2.39 -13.16
C THR A 35 25.23 1.42 -13.23
N LEU A 36 25.27 0.55 -14.24
CA LEU A 36 24.35 -0.57 -14.37
C LEU A 36 24.70 -1.66 -13.32
N PRO A 37 23.72 -2.36 -12.74
CA PRO A 37 23.98 -3.54 -11.92
C PRO A 37 24.68 -4.65 -12.72
N LYS A 38 25.65 -5.33 -12.11
CA LYS A 38 26.45 -6.40 -12.74
C LYS A 38 25.62 -7.52 -13.38
N THR A 39 24.47 -7.83 -12.82
CA THR A 39 23.56 -8.88 -13.34
C THR A 39 22.88 -8.48 -14.65
N LEU A 40 22.86 -7.19 -14.97
CA LEU A 40 22.25 -6.62 -16.18
C LEU A 40 23.30 -6.21 -17.22
N GLU A 41 24.60 -6.24 -16.88
CA GLU A 41 25.70 -5.99 -17.82
C GLU A 41 25.65 -6.98 -18.99
N GLY A 42 25.73 -6.46 -20.21
CA GLY A 42 25.60 -7.25 -21.44
C GLY A 42 24.18 -7.73 -21.77
N VAL A 43 23.22 -7.53 -20.88
CA VAL A 43 21.80 -7.85 -21.08
C VAL A 43 21.02 -6.62 -21.53
N ILE A 44 21.25 -5.48 -20.87
CA ILE A 44 20.61 -4.19 -21.18
C ILE A 44 21.67 -3.22 -21.70
N SER A 45 21.36 -2.54 -22.81
CA SER A 45 22.22 -1.49 -23.37
C SER A 45 22.28 -0.27 -22.45
N GLN A 46 23.43 0.41 -22.39
CA GLN A 46 23.61 1.64 -21.61
C GLN A 46 22.57 2.73 -21.96
N GLU A 47 22.21 2.88 -23.24
CA GLU A 47 21.20 3.84 -23.70
C GLU A 47 19.83 3.60 -23.04
N LYS A 48 19.34 2.35 -23.05
CA LYS A 48 18.07 1.98 -22.39
C LYS A 48 18.12 2.19 -20.88
N PHE A 49 19.25 1.87 -20.24
CA PHE A 49 19.43 2.13 -18.82
C PHE A 49 19.34 3.62 -18.51
N GLU A 50 20.00 4.48 -19.28
CA GLU A 50 19.94 5.93 -19.09
C GLU A 50 18.54 6.49 -19.30
N LYS A 51 17.79 5.96 -20.29
CA LYS A 51 16.39 6.33 -20.51
C LYS A 51 15.50 5.94 -19.32
N SER A 52 15.65 4.72 -18.80
CA SER A 52 14.94 4.25 -17.61
C SER A 52 15.30 5.05 -16.36
N ARG A 53 16.58 5.39 -16.21
CA ARG A 53 17.08 6.23 -15.12
C ARG A 53 16.47 7.63 -15.16
N ALA A 54 16.46 8.27 -16.33
CA ALA A 54 15.86 9.59 -16.51
C ALA A 54 14.36 9.58 -16.19
N TYR A 55 13.62 8.57 -16.65
CA TYR A 55 12.20 8.39 -16.33
C TYR A 55 11.96 8.22 -14.82
N SER A 56 12.72 7.35 -14.18
CA SER A 56 12.61 7.09 -12.74
C SER A 56 12.95 8.33 -11.90
N LEU A 57 13.93 9.13 -12.34
CA LEU A 57 14.29 10.39 -11.67
C LEU A 57 13.20 11.45 -11.82
N ASP A 58 12.60 11.59 -13.01
CA ASP A 58 11.47 12.51 -13.22
C ASP A 58 10.27 12.13 -12.35
N LYS A 59 9.94 10.83 -12.27
CA LYS A 59 8.90 10.32 -11.37
C LYS A 59 9.22 10.58 -9.90
N SER A 60 10.46 10.33 -9.48
CA SER A 60 10.89 10.56 -8.11
C SER A 60 10.82 12.04 -7.72
N HIS A 61 11.26 12.96 -8.58
CA HIS A 61 11.12 14.41 -8.32
C HIS A 61 9.65 14.83 -8.20
N PHE A 62 8.79 14.33 -9.10
CA PHE A 62 7.35 14.60 -9.04
C PHE A 62 6.73 14.06 -7.74
N HIS A 63 7.08 12.83 -7.36
CA HIS A 63 6.62 12.21 -6.13
C HIS A 63 6.96 13.05 -4.89
N PHE A 64 8.21 13.50 -4.75
CA PHE A 64 8.59 14.37 -3.63
C PHE A 64 7.74 15.65 -3.54
N VAL A 65 7.48 16.30 -4.68
CA VAL A 65 6.67 17.52 -4.72
C VAL A 65 5.21 17.21 -4.38
N HIS A 66 4.66 16.14 -4.96
CA HIS A 66 3.30 15.69 -4.70
C HIS A 66 3.10 15.38 -3.21
N GLU A 67 3.91 14.50 -2.62
CA GLU A 67 3.76 14.10 -1.22
C GLU A 67 3.94 15.28 -0.26
N PHE A 68 4.86 16.20 -0.56
CA PHE A 68 5.02 17.41 0.25
C PHE A 68 3.78 18.31 0.21
N VAL A 69 3.13 18.47 -0.95
CA VAL A 69 1.88 19.24 -1.02
C VAL A 69 0.74 18.50 -0.33
N THR A 70 0.64 17.18 -0.52
CA THR A 70 -0.38 16.33 0.10
C THR A 70 -0.32 16.42 1.62
N ILE A 71 0.85 16.25 2.24
CA ILE A 71 0.98 16.32 3.71
C ILE A 71 0.59 17.70 4.26
N LEU A 72 0.86 18.79 3.52
CA LEU A 72 0.44 20.13 3.91
C LEU A 72 -1.07 20.30 3.83
N ILE A 73 -1.71 19.80 2.76
CA ILE A 73 -3.15 19.84 2.57
C ILE A 73 -3.85 19.00 3.65
N ASP A 74 -3.40 17.77 3.88
CA ASP A 74 -4.00 16.87 4.86
C ASP A 74 -3.85 17.40 6.29
N SER A 75 -2.69 17.96 6.62
CA SER A 75 -2.47 18.64 7.90
C SER A 75 -3.42 19.84 8.05
N ALA A 76 -3.59 20.65 7.01
CA ALA A 76 -4.51 21.78 7.04
C ALA A 76 -5.97 21.31 7.17
N ILE A 77 -6.37 20.24 6.49
CA ILE A 77 -7.71 19.64 6.59
C ILE A 77 -8.03 19.27 8.04
N LEU A 78 -7.07 18.68 8.76
CA LEU A 78 -7.24 18.30 10.15
C LEU A 78 -7.21 19.52 11.09
N PHE A 79 -6.18 20.37 10.99
CA PHE A 79 -6.02 21.52 11.90
C PHE A 79 -7.16 22.54 11.79
N PHE A 80 -7.68 22.79 10.59
CA PHE A 80 -8.76 23.74 10.38
C PHE A 80 -10.16 23.11 10.46
N GLY A 81 -10.26 21.80 10.78
CA GLY A 81 -11.55 21.13 10.91
C GLY A 81 -12.36 21.13 9.60
N ILE A 82 -11.69 20.97 8.46
CA ILE A 82 -12.33 21.01 7.14
C ILE A 82 -13.32 19.84 6.99
N LEU A 83 -13.02 18.66 7.53
CA LEU A 83 -13.94 17.52 7.51
C LEU A 83 -15.26 17.79 8.27
N PRO A 84 -15.24 18.26 9.54
CA PRO A 84 -16.45 18.74 10.22
C PRO A 84 -17.20 19.83 9.46
N TRP A 85 -16.48 20.75 8.80
CA TRP A 85 -17.09 21.78 7.97
C TRP A 85 -17.83 21.18 6.77
N PHE A 86 -17.22 20.23 6.05
CA PHE A 86 -17.86 19.50 4.96
C PHE A 86 -19.11 18.78 5.46
N TRP A 87 -19.02 18.08 6.59
CA TRP A 87 -20.17 17.40 7.19
C TRP A 87 -21.34 18.35 7.43
N LYS A 88 -21.09 19.51 8.06
CA LYS A 88 -22.13 20.51 8.31
C LYS A 88 -22.74 21.04 7.01
N LYS A 89 -21.90 21.29 5.99
CA LYS A 89 -22.36 21.78 4.68
C LYS A 89 -23.22 20.76 3.95
N SER A 90 -22.86 19.49 4.01
CA SER A 90 -23.64 18.39 3.42
C SER A 90 -25.03 18.27 4.02
N GLY A 91 -25.18 18.50 5.33
CA GLY A 91 -26.49 18.57 5.98
C GLY A 91 -27.33 19.74 5.45
N THR A 92 -26.76 20.95 5.42
CA THR A 92 -27.47 22.13 4.89
C THR A 92 -27.80 22.05 3.41
N PHE A 93 -27.10 21.21 2.64
CA PHE A 93 -27.32 21.03 1.22
C PHE A 93 -28.55 20.15 0.94
N LEU A 94 -28.85 19.16 1.78
CA LEU A 94 -29.94 18.21 1.55
C LEU A 94 -31.32 18.88 1.46
N PRO A 95 -31.72 19.79 2.37
CA PRO A 95 -33.02 20.47 2.26
C PRO A 95 -33.13 21.33 1.01
N LEU A 96 -32.02 21.89 0.51
CA LEU A 96 -32.00 22.72 -0.70
C LEU A 96 -32.38 21.94 -1.96
N ILE A 97 -32.11 20.63 -1.97
CA ILE A 97 -32.47 19.72 -3.06
C ILE A 97 -33.71 18.88 -2.73
N GLY A 98 -34.45 19.23 -1.66
CA GLY A 98 -35.68 18.56 -1.26
C GLY A 98 -35.48 17.19 -0.61
N LEU A 99 -34.29 16.91 -0.08
CA LEU A 99 -33.97 15.66 0.64
C LEU A 99 -34.00 15.86 2.15
N ASN A 100 -34.32 14.78 2.89
CA ASN A 100 -34.38 14.81 4.35
C ASN A 100 -32.97 14.82 4.96
N GLU A 101 -32.64 15.87 5.72
CA GLU A 101 -31.37 15.99 6.45
C GLU A 101 -31.27 15.06 7.66
N GLU A 102 -32.40 14.62 8.23
CA GLU A 102 -32.41 13.67 9.36
C GLU A 102 -32.04 12.25 8.92
N ASN A 103 -32.07 11.97 7.62
CA ASN A 103 -31.65 10.67 7.10
C ASN A 103 -30.12 10.59 7.04
N GLU A 104 -29.53 9.91 8.01
CA GLU A 104 -28.09 9.71 8.16
C GLU A 104 -27.42 9.15 6.89
N ILE A 105 -28.11 8.28 6.15
CA ILE A 105 -27.61 7.71 4.89
C ILE A 105 -27.48 8.82 3.85
N LEU A 106 -28.53 9.63 3.65
CA LEU A 106 -28.50 10.74 2.68
C LEU A 106 -27.45 11.79 3.06
N HIS A 107 -27.30 12.08 4.36
CA HIS A 107 -26.27 13.00 4.86
C HIS A 107 -24.87 12.47 4.54
N THR A 108 -24.62 11.20 4.84
CA THR A 108 -23.34 10.54 4.56
C THR A 108 -23.04 10.51 3.06
N LEU A 109 -24.02 10.23 2.21
CA LEU A 109 -23.85 10.24 0.76
C LEU A 109 -23.51 11.65 0.23
N SER A 110 -24.21 12.68 0.72
CA SER A 110 -23.93 14.08 0.40
C SER A 110 -22.51 14.49 0.83
N PHE A 111 -22.07 14.04 2.02
CA PHE A 111 -20.72 14.24 2.52
C PHE A 111 -19.67 13.58 1.64
N LEU A 112 -19.82 12.29 1.34
CA LEU A 112 -18.88 11.56 0.50
C LEU A 112 -18.81 12.13 -0.92
N ALA A 113 -19.93 12.56 -1.50
CA ALA A 113 -19.94 13.22 -2.80
C ALA A 113 -19.15 14.53 -2.78
N GLY A 114 -19.34 15.36 -1.74
CA GLY A 114 -18.60 16.60 -1.56
C GLY A 114 -17.09 16.37 -1.40
N VAL A 115 -16.68 15.41 -0.57
CA VAL A 115 -15.27 15.03 -0.38
C VAL A 115 -14.68 14.47 -1.66
N MET A 116 -15.43 13.65 -2.41
CA MET A 116 -14.97 13.11 -3.70
C MET A 116 -14.72 14.23 -4.72
N ILE A 117 -15.64 15.20 -4.84
CA ILE A 117 -15.46 16.34 -5.74
C ILE A 117 -14.22 17.16 -5.34
N TRP A 118 -14.07 17.42 -4.04
CA TRP A 118 -12.91 18.13 -3.51
C TRP A 118 -11.60 17.40 -3.87
N SER A 119 -11.53 16.10 -3.61
CA SER A 119 -10.38 15.25 -3.91
C SER A 119 -10.02 15.29 -5.40
N GLN A 120 -11.02 15.22 -6.30
CA GLN A 120 -10.78 15.31 -7.74
C GLN A 120 -10.22 16.68 -8.14
N ILE A 121 -10.69 17.77 -7.53
CA ILE A 121 -10.17 19.12 -7.81
C ILE A 121 -8.72 19.25 -7.34
N THR A 122 -8.38 18.74 -6.15
CA THR A 122 -7.04 18.85 -5.60
C THR A 122 -6.02 17.98 -6.33
N ASP A 123 -6.44 16.81 -6.83
CA ASP A 123 -5.56 15.86 -7.54
C ASP A 123 -5.38 16.20 -9.04
N LEU A 124 -6.38 16.84 -9.66
CA LEU A 124 -6.38 17.10 -11.10
C LEU A 124 -5.09 17.76 -11.63
N PRO A 125 -4.49 18.79 -10.98
CA PRO A 125 -3.24 19.37 -11.46
C PRO A 125 -2.09 18.36 -11.51
N PHE A 126 -1.99 17.49 -10.51
CA PHE A 126 -0.95 16.46 -10.41
C PHE A 126 -1.17 15.35 -11.44
N SER A 127 -2.41 14.89 -11.57
CA SER A 127 -2.82 13.91 -12.58
C SER A 127 -2.55 14.41 -14.01
N LEU A 128 -2.85 15.68 -14.31
CA LEU A 128 -2.56 16.31 -15.60
C LEU A 128 -1.04 16.42 -15.85
N TYR A 129 -0.28 16.85 -14.86
CA TYR A 129 1.18 16.99 -14.99
C TYR A 129 1.84 15.62 -15.19
N SER A 130 1.48 14.63 -14.37
CA SER A 130 1.99 13.26 -14.51
C SER A 130 1.70 12.70 -15.91
N THR A 131 0.45 12.79 -16.37
CA THR A 131 0.04 12.23 -17.67
C THR A 131 0.60 12.99 -18.88
N PHE A 132 0.44 14.31 -18.91
CA PHE A 132 0.71 15.12 -20.11
C PHE A 132 2.10 15.76 -20.14
N VAL A 133 2.84 15.71 -19.02
CA VAL A 133 4.23 16.20 -18.98
C VAL A 133 5.20 15.04 -18.77
N ILE A 134 5.05 14.26 -17.70
CA ILE A 134 6.02 13.19 -17.37
C ILE A 134 5.86 12.02 -18.34
N GLU A 135 4.70 11.39 -18.38
CA GLU A 135 4.47 10.22 -19.24
C GLU A 135 4.59 10.59 -20.73
N ALA A 136 4.20 11.80 -21.13
CA ALA A 136 4.36 12.30 -22.49
C ALA A 136 5.84 12.50 -22.88
N ARG A 137 6.67 13.06 -21.98
CA ARG A 137 8.12 13.27 -22.21
C ARG A 137 8.84 11.94 -22.48
N HIS A 138 8.42 10.87 -21.81
CA HIS A 138 9.03 9.54 -21.93
C HIS A 138 8.35 8.65 -22.99
N GLY A 139 7.33 9.16 -23.68
CA GLY A 139 6.64 8.48 -24.79
C GLY A 139 5.62 7.42 -24.35
N PHE A 140 5.21 7.43 -23.08
CA PHE A 140 4.22 6.50 -22.53
C PHE A 140 2.79 7.00 -22.68
N ASN A 141 2.58 8.33 -22.71
CA ASN A 141 1.24 8.86 -22.85
C ASN A 141 0.67 8.59 -24.25
N LYS A 142 -0.45 7.88 -24.30
CA LYS A 142 -1.23 7.62 -25.53
C LYS A 142 -2.60 8.31 -25.51
N GLN A 143 -2.93 9.01 -24.42
CA GLN A 143 -4.22 9.65 -24.22
C GLN A 143 -4.19 11.10 -24.72
N THR A 144 -5.30 11.55 -25.31
CA THR A 144 -5.53 12.97 -25.59
C THR A 144 -6.18 13.65 -24.39
N ILE A 145 -6.05 14.97 -24.27
CA ILE A 145 -6.69 15.75 -23.20
C ILE A 145 -8.20 15.52 -23.17
N TRP A 146 -8.84 15.46 -24.34
CA TRP A 146 -10.28 15.16 -24.43
C TRP A 146 -10.62 13.76 -23.93
N LEU A 147 -9.82 12.75 -24.31
CA LEU A 147 -10.03 11.38 -23.84
C LEU A 147 -9.88 11.29 -22.31
N PHE A 148 -8.86 11.95 -21.75
CA PHE A 148 -8.62 12.03 -20.31
C PHE A 148 -9.84 12.59 -19.55
N PHE A 149 -10.33 13.78 -19.94
CA PHE A 149 -11.49 14.37 -19.27
C PHE A 149 -12.77 13.55 -19.48
N ARG A 150 -12.95 12.96 -20.66
CA ARG A 150 -14.09 12.07 -20.92
C ARG A 150 -14.07 10.86 -20.00
N ASP A 151 -12.92 10.25 -19.79
CA ASP A 151 -12.78 9.06 -18.95
C ASP A 151 -12.85 9.43 -17.45
N LEU A 152 -12.36 10.61 -17.05
CA LEU A 152 -12.59 11.19 -15.73
C LEU A 152 -14.09 11.36 -15.42
N ILE A 153 -14.85 11.96 -16.33
CA ILE A 153 -16.30 12.13 -16.18
C ILE A 153 -17.01 10.79 -16.09
N LYS A 154 -16.66 9.83 -16.95
CA LYS A 154 -17.22 8.46 -16.88
C LYS A 154 -16.95 7.79 -15.54
N GLY A 155 -15.74 7.95 -15.00
CA GLY A 155 -15.36 7.44 -13.68
C GLY A 155 -16.23 8.04 -12.58
N ILE A 156 -16.43 9.36 -12.60
CA ILE A 156 -17.33 10.05 -11.65
C ILE A 156 -18.77 9.57 -11.80
N CYS A 157 -19.30 9.46 -13.02
CA CYS A 157 -20.64 8.93 -13.25
C CYS A 157 -20.78 7.49 -12.71
N LEU A 158 -19.79 6.64 -12.94
CA LEU A 158 -19.79 5.27 -12.43
C LEU A 158 -19.78 5.25 -10.90
N ALA A 159 -18.96 6.08 -10.26
CA ALA A 159 -18.92 6.21 -8.80
C ALA A 159 -20.25 6.71 -8.22
N ILE A 160 -20.93 7.66 -8.88
CA ILE A 160 -22.25 8.17 -8.46
C ILE A 160 -23.34 7.11 -8.62
N VAL A 161 -23.25 6.22 -9.62
CA VAL A 161 -24.26 5.18 -9.85
C VAL A 161 -24.05 3.99 -8.89
N LEU A 162 -22.80 3.54 -8.72
CA LEU A 162 -22.50 2.35 -7.92
C LEU A 162 -22.27 2.65 -6.44
N GLY A 163 -21.70 3.81 -6.12
CA GLY A 163 -21.31 4.20 -4.77
C GLY A 163 -22.49 4.25 -3.80
N PRO A 164 -23.58 4.99 -4.10
CA PRO A 164 -24.68 5.15 -3.16
C PRO A 164 -25.38 3.85 -2.73
N PRO A 165 -25.73 2.91 -3.64
CA PRO A 165 -26.26 1.60 -3.24
C PRO A 165 -25.29 0.82 -2.34
N ILE A 166 -24.00 0.82 -2.67
CA ILE A 166 -22.97 0.09 -1.89
C ILE A 166 -22.81 0.71 -0.50
N VAL A 167 -22.60 2.03 -0.42
CA VAL A 167 -22.44 2.75 0.85
C VAL A 167 -23.68 2.62 1.72
N SER A 168 -24.88 2.76 1.13
CA SER A 168 -26.14 2.60 1.87
C SER A 168 -26.27 1.19 2.44
N ALA A 169 -25.95 0.15 1.65
CA ALA A 169 -25.97 -1.23 2.12
C ALA A 169 -24.96 -1.46 3.26
N ILE A 170 -23.76 -0.92 3.16
CA ILE A 170 -22.74 -1.00 4.23
C ILE A 170 -23.26 -0.31 5.50
N ILE A 171 -23.83 0.90 5.41
CA ILE A 171 -24.36 1.61 6.58
C ILE A 171 -25.47 0.80 7.24
N VAL A 172 -26.40 0.25 6.46
CA VAL A 172 -27.48 -0.62 6.98
C VAL A 172 -26.91 -1.87 7.66
N ILE A 173 -25.93 -2.54 7.05
CA ILE A 173 -25.26 -3.70 7.65
C ILE A 173 -24.57 -3.31 8.96
N VAL A 174 -23.88 -2.18 8.98
CA VAL A 174 -23.19 -1.68 10.18
C VAL A 174 -24.21 -1.39 11.29
N GLN A 175 -25.28 -0.66 10.99
CA GLN A 175 -26.31 -0.27 11.95
C GLN A 175 -27.08 -1.48 12.51
N HIS A 176 -27.41 -2.47 11.68
CA HIS A 176 -28.25 -3.59 12.08
C HIS A 176 -27.51 -4.87 12.47
N THR A 177 -26.25 -5.02 12.05
CA THR A 177 -25.46 -6.23 12.32
C THR A 177 -24.25 -5.92 13.17
N VAL A 178 -23.39 -4.99 12.72
CA VAL A 178 -22.10 -4.75 13.36
C VAL A 178 -22.26 -4.08 14.71
N ILE A 179 -23.10 -3.06 14.86
CA ILE A 179 -23.30 -2.38 16.14
C ILE A 179 -23.91 -3.34 17.19
N PRO A 180 -25.00 -4.08 16.91
CA PRO A 180 -25.52 -5.08 17.85
C PRO A 180 -24.50 -6.18 18.18
N LEU A 181 -23.76 -6.67 17.18
CA LEU A 181 -22.72 -7.67 17.38
C LEU A 181 -21.53 -7.09 18.16
N GLN A 182 -21.14 -5.84 17.96
CA GLN A 182 -20.11 -5.16 18.72
C GLN A 182 -20.53 -5.01 20.17
N HIS A 183 -21.79 -4.68 20.46
CA HIS A 183 -22.31 -4.68 21.82
C HIS A 183 -22.29 -6.09 22.42
N LEU A 184 -22.65 -7.12 21.66
CA LEU A 184 -22.62 -8.52 22.11
C LEU A 184 -21.18 -9.05 22.30
N VAL A 185 -20.25 -8.67 21.43
CA VAL A 185 -18.83 -9.02 21.48
C VAL A 185 -18.12 -8.21 22.53
N SER A 186 -18.49 -6.96 22.78
CA SER A 186 -17.96 -6.14 23.88
C SER A 186 -18.55 -6.56 25.23
N PHE A 187 -19.80 -7.00 25.25
CA PHE A 187 -20.42 -7.66 26.40
C PHE A 187 -19.75 -9.02 26.67
N GLY A 188 -19.57 -9.82 25.62
CA GLY A 188 -18.86 -11.10 25.63
C GLY A 188 -17.39 -10.93 26.00
N LEU A 189 -16.67 -9.96 25.45
CA LEU A 189 -15.29 -9.61 25.81
C LEU A 189 -15.20 -8.98 27.18
N ASN A 190 -16.23 -8.33 27.74
CA ASN A 190 -16.23 -7.94 29.15
C ASN A 190 -16.48 -9.14 30.08
N LEU A 191 -17.24 -10.14 29.62
CA LEU A 191 -17.40 -11.43 30.30
C LEU A 191 -16.14 -12.32 30.17
N VAL A 192 -15.46 -12.24 29.03
CA VAL A 192 -14.30 -13.04 28.62
C VAL A 192 -12.97 -12.35 28.96
N SER A 193 -12.89 -11.03 29.10
CA SER A 193 -11.72 -10.32 29.68
C SER A 193 -11.56 -10.64 31.16
N ARG A 194 -12.59 -11.20 31.79
CA ARG A 194 -12.51 -11.92 33.05
C ARG A 194 -12.04 -13.38 32.93
N SER A 195 -11.73 -13.89 31.74
CA SER A 195 -11.50 -15.34 31.52
C SER A 195 -10.53 -15.78 30.40
N PHE A 196 -10.04 -14.94 29.49
CA PHE A 196 -9.10 -15.37 28.44
C PHE A 196 -8.04 -14.32 28.08
N GLU A 197 -6.78 -14.71 28.27
CA GLU A 197 -5.58 -14.04 27.74
C GLU A 197 -5.03 -14.84 26.55
N PHE A 198 -4.44 -14.16 25.57
CA PHE A 198 -3.75 -14.75 24.42
C PHE A 198 -2.63 -15.71 24.87
N GLN A 199 -2.26 -16.70 24.06
CA GLN A 199 -1.50 -17.87 24.56
C GLN A 199 0.01 -17.89 24.19
N ALA A 200 0.42 -17.37 23.03
CA ALA A 200 1.84 -17.16 22.69
C ALA A 200 1.99 -16.20 21.50
N TYR A 201 3.10 -15.44 21.44
CA TYR A 201 3.50 -14.69 20.25
C TYR A 201 5.02 -14.39 20.24
N MET A 202 5.56 -14.07 19.06
CA MET A 202 6.95 -13.65 18.89
C MET A 202 7.04 -12.19 18.45
N TYR A 203 8.05 -11.45 18.95
CA TYR A 203 8.37 -10.11 18.46
C TYR A 203 9.88 -9.82 18.51
N GLY A 204 10.35 -8.90 17.67
CA GLY A 204 11.74 -8.43 17.69
C GLY A 204 12.30 -8.03 16.32
N PHE A 205 13.34 -7.19 16.33
CA PHE A 205 14.03 -6.69 15.14
C PHE A 205 15.39 -7.38 14.94
N PHE A 206 15.67 -7.77 13.68
CA PHE A 206 16.95 -8.34 13.24
C PHE A 206 17.46 -9.50 14.14
N LYS A 207 18.58 -9.29 14.84
CA LYS A 207 19.27 -10.31 15.65
C LYS A 207 18.68 -10.50 17.05
N ASN A 208 17.83 -9.59 17.51
CA ASN A 208 17.24 -9.64 18.85
C ASN A 208 15.80 -10.13 18.77
N LYS A 209 15.58 -11.40 19.11
CA LYS A 209 14.27 -12.06 19.04
C LYS A 209 13.83 -12.51 20.42
N ARG A 210 12.56 -12.31 20.73
CA ARG A 210 11.94 -12.74 21.99
C ARG A 210 10.70 -13.56 21.67
N ILE A 211 10.57 -14.68 22.37
CA ILE A 211 9.37 -15.53 22.37
C ILE A 211 8.64 -15.20 23.67
N VAL A 212 7.36 -14.81 23.57
CA VAL A 212 6.49 -14.61 24.72
C VAL A 212 5.53 -15.78 24.79
N LEU A 213 5.64 -16.55 25.87
CA LEU A 213 4.70 -17.62 26.21
C LEU A 213 3.89 -17.13 27.40
N TYR A 214 2.57 -17.24 27.33
CA TYR A 214 1.72 -16.96 28.47
C TYR A 214 1.73 -18.17 29.42
N ASP A 215 1.63 -17.89 30.71
CA ASP A 215 1.55 -18.91 31.77
C ASP A 215 0.35 -19.86 31.59
N THR A 216 -0.75 -19.34 31.04
CA THR A 216 -1.94 -20.12 30.69
C THR A 216 -1.68 -21.20 29.64
N LEU A 217 -0.82 -20.97 28.65
CA LEU A 217 -0.40 -21.98 27.67
C LEU A 217 0.35 -23.13 28.36
N ILE A 218 1.26 -22.80 29.27
CA ILE A 218 2.06 -23.78 30.02
C ILE A 218 1.17 -24.63 30.94
N GLN A 219 0.11 -24.05 31.50
CA GLN A 219 -0.85 -24.78 32.33
C GLN A 219 -1.82 -25.66 31.53
N GLN A 220 -2.07 -25.34 30.26
CA GLN A 220 -3.00 -26.06 29.39
C GLN A 220 -2.35 -27.21 28.61
N CYS A 221 -1.06 -27.09 28.27
CA CYS A 221 -0.29 -28.16 27.67
C CYS A 221 0.04 -29.24 28.71
N LYS A 222 -0.28 -30.50 28.41
CA LYS A 222 -0.14 -31.62 29.36
C LYS A 222 1.27 -32.20 29.38
N ASN A 223 2.07 -31.88 28.38
CA ASN A 223 3.44 -32.37 28.20
C ASN A 223 4.29 -31.36 27.40
N ASP A 224 5.61 -31.49 27.52
CA ASP A 224 6.57 -30.58 26.87
C ASP A 224 6.50 -30.67 25.33
N GLU A 225 6.03 -31.80 24.79
CA GLU A 225 5.88 -32.01 23.34
C GLU A 225 4.80 -31.10 22.73
N GLU A 226 3.69 -30.85 23.44
CA GLU A 226 2.65 -29.91 23.00
C GLU A 226 3.17 -28.46 22.97
N ILE A 227 3.95 -28.07 23.98
CA ILE A 227 4.59 -26.74 24.04
C ILE A 227 5.59 -26.58 22.89
N VAL A 228 6.41 -27.60 22.65
CA VAL A 228 7.39 -27.62 21.56
C VAL A 228 6.69 -27.60 20.20
N ALA A 229 5.53 -28.25 20.04
CA ALA A 229 4.75 -28.22 18.80
C ALA A 229 4.17 -26.82 18.52
N VAL A 230 3.68 -26.11 19.53
CA VAL A 230 3.21 -24.72 19.42
C VAL A 230 4.37 -23.78 19.10
N ILE A 231 5.51 -23.92 19.80
CA ILE A 231 6.72 -23.14 19.51
C ILE A 231 7.24 -23.44 18.10
N ALA A 232 7.19 -24.69 17.64
CA ALA A 232 7.59 -25.10 16.30
C ALA A 232 6.64 -24.54 15.23
N HIS A 233 5.34 -24.44 15.52
CA HIS A 233 4.34 -23.79 14.65
C HIS A 233 4.64 -22.29 14.49
N GLU A 234 4.89 -21.58 15.60
CA GLU A 234 5.25 -20.14 15.59
C GLU A 234 6.62 -19.88 14.95
N LEU A 235 7.60 -20.74 15.22
CA LEU A 235 8.89 -20.74 14.53
C LEU A 235 8.76 -21.08 13.05
N GLY A 236 7.75 -21.86 12.65
CA GLY A 236 7.41 -22.19 11.28
C GLY A 236 6.95 -20.97 10.48
N HIS A 237 6.00 -20.19 11.03
CA HIS A 237 5.57 -18.92 10.44
C HIS A 237 6.73 -17.94 10.20
N TRP A 238 7.74 -17.98 11.08
CA TRP A 238 8.93 -17.13 10.98
C TRP A 238 10.03 -17.71 10.08
N LYS A 239 10.32 -19.01 10.15
CA LYS A 239 11.32 -19.71 9.31
C LYS A 239 10.92 -19.72 7.83
N LEU A 240 9.60 -19.73 7.57
CA LEU A 240 9.01 -19.62 6.24
C LEU A 240 8.79 -18.16 5.80
N ASN A 241 9.20 -17.18 6.62
CA ASN A 241 9.31 -15.76 6.30
C ASN A 241 8.04 -15.18 5.65
N HIS A 242 6.89 -15.25 6.35
CA HIS A 242 5.61 -14.75 5.86
C HIS A 242 5.56 -13.21 5.73
N THR A 243 6.17 -12.71 4.66
CA THR A 243 5.81 -11.49 3.91
C THR A 243 5.36 -11.96 2.52
N MET A 244 4.07 -12.21 2.42
CA MET A 244 3.48 -13.18 1.48
C MET A 244 3.79 -12.90 -0.01
N TYR A 245 3.81 -11.64 -0.44
CA TYR A 245 3.80 -11.30 -1.88
C TYR A 245 5.15 -11.51 -2.58
N SER A 246 6.25 -11.00 -2.01
CA SER A 246 7.58 -11.13 -2.61
C SER A 246 8.07 -12.59 -2.62
N PHE A 247 7.71 -13.37 -1.59
CA PHE A 247 8.03 -14.79 -1.52
C PHE A 247 7.22 -15.64 -2.52
N ILE A 248 5.92 -15.37 -2.70
CA ILE A 248 5.10 -16.03 -3.72
C ILE A 248 5.71 -15.80 -5.11
N ALA A 249 6.19 -14.59 -5.41
CA ALA A 249 6.82 -14.29 -6.69
C ALA A 249 8.08 -15.13 -6.94
N VAL A 250 8.96 -15.27 -5.93
CA VAL A 250 10.18 -16.11 -6.03
C VAL A 250 9.83 -17.59 -6.20
N GLN A 251 8.80 -18.08 -5.48
CA GLN A 251 8.33 -19.45 -5.63
C GLN A 251 7.72 -19.72 -7.01
N ALA A 252 6.96 -18.76 -7.55
CA ALA A 252 6.39 -18.85 -8.89
C ALA A 252 7.50 -18.89 -9.96
N ASP A 253 8.54 -18.07 -9.82
CA ASP A 253 9.71 -18.09 -10.71
C ASP A 253 10.45 -19.43 -10.63
N ALA A 254 10.64 -19.98 -9.43
CA ALA A 254 11.23 -21.29 -9.22
C ALA A 254 10.39 -22.43 -9.81
N PHE A 255 9.06 -22.32 -9.74
CA PHE A 255 8.14 -23.30 -10.34
C PHE A 255 8.19 -23.25 -11.87
N ALA A 256 8.14 -22.05 -12.47
CA ALA A 256 8.28 -21.88 -13.92
C ALA A 256 9.62 -22.45 -14.42
N LYS A 257 10.68 -22.27 -13.65
CA LYS A 257 11.98 -22.88 -13.91
C LYS A 257 11.93 -24.41 -13.86
N LYS A 258 11.33 -25.01 -12.83
CA LYS A 258 11.17 -26.47 -12.70
C LYS A 258 10.46 -27.09 -13.90
N LEU A 259 9.61 -26.33 -14.59
CA LEU A 259 8.94 -26.73 -15.83
C LEU A 259 9.79 -26.55 -17.10
N GLY A 260 11.04 -26.11 -16.99
CA GLY A 260 11.96 -25.89 -18.11
C GLY A 260 11.90 -24.49 -18.74
N TYR A 261 11.16 -23.54 -18.16
CA TYR A 261 10.98 -22.19 -18.73
C TYR A 261 11.92 -21.12 -18.16
N GLY A 262 12.99 -21.49 -17.44
CA GLY A 262 13.87 -20.52 -16.76
C GLY A 262 14.49 -19.47 -17.69
N SER A 263 15.02 -19.89 -18.84
CA SER A 263 15.63 -18.99 -19.84
C SER A 263 14.59 -18.07 -20.50
N ALA A 264 13.41 -18.61 -20.83
CA ALA A 264 12.30 -17.84 -21.40
C ALA A 264 11.74 -16.83 -20.39
N LEU A 265 11.61 -17.21 -19.12
CA LEU A 265 11.20 -16.33 -18.04
C LEU A 265 12.19 -15.17 -17.87
N ARG A 266 13.49 -15.46 -17.79
CA ARG A 266 14.55 -14.44 -17.72
C ARG A 266 14.45 -13.44 -18.87
N ALA A 267 14.33 -13.91 -20.10
CA ALA A 267 14.18 -13.04 -21.27
C ALA A 267 12.91 -12.18 -21.21
N GLY A 268 11.80 -12.77 -20.76
CA GLY A 268 10.53 -12.07 -20.57
C GLY A 268 10.61 -10.97 -19.52
N LEU A 269 11.22 -11.24 -18.36
CA LEU A 269 11.38 -10.26 -17.28
C LEU A 269 12.26 -9.09 -17.68
N VAL A 270 13.37 -9.35 -18.38
CA VAL A 270 14.23 -8.29 -18.94
C VAL A 270 13.46 -7.45 -19.95
N LYS A 271 12.75 -8.08 -20.88
CA LYS A 271 11.97 -7.38 -21.91
C LYS A 271 10.90 -6.47 -21.29
N LEU A 272 10.16 -6.96 -20.29
CA LEU A 272 9.16 -6.17 -19.58
C LEU A 272 9.78 -4.98 -18.83
N GLN A 273 10.95 -5.16 -18.22
CA GLN A 273 11.67 -4.08 -17.56
C GLN A 273 12.07 -2.98 -18.54
N GLU A 274 12.58 -3.38 -19.71
CA GLU A 274 12.98 -2.44 -20.76
C GLU A 274 11.79 -1.69 -21.36
N GLU A 275 10.70 -2.38 -21.66
CA GLU A 275 9.48 -1.79 -22.24
C GLU A 275 8.79 -0.81 -21.28
N ASN A 276 8.78 -1.12 -19.98
CA ASN A 276 8.18 -0.27 -18.95
C ASN A 276 9.13 0.81 -18.40
N LEU A 277 10.40 0.82 -18.82
CA LEU A 277 11.45 1.70 -18.28
C LEU A 277 11.56 1.66 -16.74
N SER A 278 11.24 0.53 -16.12
CA SER A 278 11.23 0.34 -14.67
C SER A 278 12.61 0.55 -14.05
N ALA A 279 12.67 1.09 -12.83
CA ALA A 279 13.90 1.38 -12.11
C ALA A 279 14.82 0.14 -11.99
N MET A 280 16.07 0.27 -12.46
CA MET A 280 17.05 -0.82 -12.46
C MET A 280 17.97 -0.79 -11.23
N ASN A 281 18.23 0.40 -10.69
CA ASN A 281 18.93 0.59 -9.42
C ASN A 281 17.89 0.82 -8.31
N THR A 282 17.76 -0.13 -7.40
CA THR A 282 16.80 -0.06 -6.29
C THR A 282 17.52 -0.16 -4.95
N ASP A 283 17.21 0.74 -4.02
CA ASP A 283 17.69 0.70 -2.64
C ASP A 283 17.00 -0.45 -1.88
N PRO A 284 17.72 -1.27 -1.10
CA PRO A 284 17.14 -2.42 -0.41
C PRO A 284 16.07 -2.07 0.63
N TRP A 285 16.16 -0.91 1.28
CA TRP A 285 15.15 -0.51 2.28
C TRP A 285 13.91 0.03 1.60
N TYR A 286 14.11 0.78 0.52
CA TYR A 286 13.02 1.25 -0.31
C TYR A 286 12.24 0.08 -0.92
N SER A 287 12.92 -0.89 -1.54
CA SER A 287 12.26 -2.06 -2.14
C SER A 287 11.55 -2.91 -1.09
N ALA A 288 12.17 -3.13 0.08
CA ALA A 288 11.56 -3.92 1.15
C ALA A 288 10.25 -3.31 1.69
N TYR A 289 10.11 -1.98 1.63
CA TYR A 289 8.91 -1.29 2.08
C TYR A 289 7.85 -1.12 0.99
N HIS A 290 8.25 -0.71 -0.22
CA HIS A 290 7.31 -0.30 -1.27
C HIS A 290 6.98 -1.39 -2.30
N TYR A 291 7.90 -2.32 -2.56
CA TYR A 291 7.70 -3.26 -3.66
C TYR A 291 6.94 -4.51 -3.21
N SER A 292 5.85 -4.82 -3.92
CA SER A 292 5.12 -6.08 -3.78
C SER A 292 5.84 -7.26 -4.43
N HIS A 293 6.87 -7.00 -5.25
CA HIS A 293 7.67 -8.00 -5.96
C HIS A 293 9.17 -7.70 -5.78
N PRO A 294 10.03 -8.73 -5.72
CA PRO A 294 11.47 -8.50 -5.65
C PRO A 294 11.97 -7.74 -6.89
N PRO A 295 12.97 -6.85 -6.75
CA PRO A 295 13.61 -6.19 -7.87
C PRO A 295 14.10 -7.18 -8.94
N LEU A 296 14.13 -6.76 -10.20
CA LEU A 296 14.57 -7.61 -11.33
C LEU A 296 15.92 -8.28 -11.06
N VAL A 297 16.88 -7.51 -10.53
CA VAL A 297 18.24 -8.00 -10.22
C VAL A 297 18.20 -9.22 -9.28
N GLU A 298 17.33 -9.20 -8.27
CA GLU A 298 17.17 -10.30 -7.32
C GLU A 298 16.49 -11.51 -7.95
N ARG A 299 15.46 -11.28 -8.78
CA ARG A 299 14.74 -12.33 -9.50
C ARG A 299 15.65 -13.06 -10.49
N LEU A 300 16.44 -12.31 -11.27
CA LEU A 300 17.41 -12.89 -12.21
C LEU A 300 18.50 -13.67 -11.47
N ALA A 301 19.03 -13.13 -10.38
CA ALA A 301 20.01 -13.83 -9.56
C ALA A 301 19.46 -15.15 -8.98
N ALA A 302 18.19 -15.18 -8.58
CA ALA A 302 17.54 -16.40 -8.09
C ALA A 302 17.35 -17.46 -9.19
N ILE A 303 16.98 -17.03 -10.40
CA ILE A 303 16.86 -17.91 -11.57
C ILE A 303 18.23 -18.51 -11.92
N ASP A 304 19.27 -17.68 -12.03
CA ASP A 304 20.62 -18.08 -12.42
C ASP A 304 21.31 -18.95 -11.35
N ALA A 305 21.10 -18.65 -10.05
CA ALA A 305 21.72 -19.41 -8.95
C ALA A 305 21.21 -20.85 -8.86
N ALA A 306 19.98 -21.12 -9.28
CA ALA A 306 19.46 -22.47 -9.33
C ALA A 306 20.03 -23.27 -10.51
N ASP A 307 20.53 -22.64 -11.59
CA ASP A 307 21.09 -23.37 -12.75
C ASP A 307 22.44 -24.00 -12.38
N LYS A 308 23.22 -23.30 -11.56
CA LYS A 308 24.51 -23.77 -11.03
C LYS A 308 24.43 -24.94 -10.05
N LYS A 309 23.23 -25.35 -9.63
CA LYS A 309 23.03 -26.50 -8.73
C LYS A 309 22.64 -27.78 -9.47
N GLU A 310 22.31 -27.69 -10.76
CA GLU A 310 21.89 -28.82 -11.60
C GLU A 310 23.01 -29.29 -12.56
N GLU A 311 24.14 -28.56 -12.63
CA GLU A 311 25.43 -29.02 -13.19
C GLU A 311 26.30 -29.70 -12.12
#